data_AF-A0A4R7DHR2-F1
#
_entry.id   AF-A0A4R7DHR2-F1
#
_cell.length_a   1.000
_cell.length_b   1.000
_cell.length_c   1.000
_cell.angle_alpha   90.00
_cell.angle_beta   90.00
_cell.angle_gamma   90.00
#
_symmetry.space_group_name_H-M   'P 1'
#
loop_
_entity.id
_entity.type
_entity.pdbx_description
1 polymer ?
#
loop_
_entity_poly.entity_id
_entity_poly.type
_entity_poly.pdbx_seq_one_letter_code
_entity_poly.pdbx_strand_id
1 'polypeptide(L)'
;MEYFYLLSLLGPLSLVVVLFMLRSSRLNNPEHVLQETGDSVRILHTPLARVVPSLGKLINKHKVARIQKADRIVTVFNQSSNAIDITLSKKHTDVVFNRAGSLFPNAEKVVINS
;
A
#
# COMPACT_ATOMS: atom_id res chain seq x y z
N MET A 1 -3.63 -40.24 -13.81
CA MET A 1 -2.65 -40.33 -12.71
C MET A 1 -1.77 -39.08 -12.62
N GLU A 2 -1.19 -38.57 -13.71
CA GLU A 2 -0.30 -37.37 -13.67
C GLU A 2 -0.93 -36.08 -13.12
N TYR A 3 -2.21 -35.79 -13.46
CA TYR A 3 -2.91 -34.59 -12.97
C TYR A 3 -3.11 -34.58 -11.44
N PHE A 4 -3.23 -35.74 -10.80
CA PHE A 4 -3.37 -35.82 -9.34
C PHE A 4 -2.08 -35.40 -8.64
N TYR A 5 -0.91 -35.74 -9.20
CA TYR A 5 0.37 -35.30 -8.66
C TYR A 5 0.57 -33.79 -8.81
N LEU A 6 0.21 -33.22 -9.96
CA LEU A 6 0.26 -31.77 -10.19
C LEU A 6 -0.66 -31.02 -9.20
N LEU A 7 -1.90 -31.46 -9.02
CA LEU A 7 -2.82 -30.86 -8.05
C LEU A 7 -2.34 -31.03 -6.60
N SER A 8 -1.76 -32.18 -6.25
CA SER A 8 -1.23 -32.45 -4.92
C SER A 8 -0.02 -31.60 -4.53
N LEU A 9 0.75 -31.11 -5.52
CA LEU A 9 1.89 -30.20 -5.31
C LEU A 9 1.48 -28.73 -5.30
N LEU A 10 0.52 -28.35 -6.15
CA LEU A 10 0.06 -26.95 -6.26
C LEU A 10 -0.63 -26.45 -4.99
N GLY A 11 -1.42 -27.30 -4.32
CA GLY A 11 -2.08 -26.94 -3.06
C GLY A 11 -1.09 -26.54 -1.95
N PRO A 12 -0.16 -27.43 -1.54
CA PRO A 12 0.87 -27.11 -0.57
C PRO A 12 1.78 -25.96 -0.99
N LEU A 13 2.14 -25.87 -2.28
CA LEU A 13 2.94 -24.76 -2.80
C LEU A 13 2.22 -23.42 -2.64
N SER A 14 0.92 -23.36 -2.97
CA SER A 14 0.11 -22.15 -2.79
C SER A 14 0.00 -21.75 -1.31
N LEU A 15 -0.13 -22.71 -0.40
CA LEU A 15 -0.14 -22.46 1.04
C LEU A 15 1.20 -21.89 1.52
N VAL A 16 2.32 -22.46 1.07
CA VAL A 16 3.66 -21.94 1.39
C VAL A 16 3.82 -20.50 0.88
N VAL A 17 3.36 -20.19 -0.33
CA VAL A 17 3.37 -18.83 -0.88
C VAL A 17 2.52 -17.88 -0.02
N VAL A 18 1.30 -18.27 0.37
CA VAL A 18 0.44 -17.45 1.24
C VAL A 18 1.09 -17.23 2.61
N LEU A 19 1.62 -18.27 3.25
CA LEU A 19 2.30 -18.17 4.54
C LEU A 19 3.55 -17.27 4.45
N PHE A 20 4.31 -17.38 3.36
CA PHE A 20 5.43 -16.49 3.08
C PHE A 20 4.96 -15.04 2.92
N MET A 21 3.87 -14.80 2.19
CA MET A 21 3.32 -13.45 2.03
C MET A 21 2.81 -12.87 3.36
N LEU A 22 2.19 -13.67 4.22
CA LEU A 22 1.72 -13.26 5.55
C LEU A 22 2.87 -12.93 6.50
N ARG A 23 4.02 -13.60 6.37
CA ARG A 23 5.21 -13.33 7.19
C ARG A 23 6.16 -12.30 6.58
N SER A 24 5.99 -11.95 5.31
CA SER A 24 6.88 -11.02 4.60
C SER A 24 6.83 -9.63 5.24
N SER A 25 7.96 -9.20 5.78
CA SER A 25 8.14 -7.83 6.29
C SER A 25 7.97 -6.80 5.17
N ARG A 26 8.37 -7.11 3.94
CA ARG A 26 8.21 -6.18 2.80
C ARG A 26 6.74 -5.91 2.48
N LEU A 27 5.87 -6.92 2.54
CA LEU A 27 4.45 -6.76 2.26
C LEU A 27 3.68 -6.10 3.42
N ASN A 28 4.08 -6.43 4.65
CA ASN A 28 3.31 -6.13 5.85
C ASN A 28 3.89 -4.98 6.69
N ASN A 29 5.04 -4.39 6.33
CA ASN A 29 5.58 -3.24 7.05
C ASN A 29 4.90 -1.94 6.58
N PRO A 30 4.07 -1.29 7.44
CA PRO A 30 3.39 -0.04 7.08
C PRO A 30 4.36 1.12 6.81
N GLU A 31 5.54 1.11 7.43
CA GLU A 31 6.54 2.16 7.24
C GLU A 31 7.17 2.16 5.85
N HIS A 32 7.15 1.01 5.17
CA HIS A 32 7.70 0.87 3.82
C HIS A 32 6.69 1.35 2.74
N VAL A 33 5.43 1.58 3.09
CA VAL A 33 4.37 1.92 2.11
C VAL A 33 4.61 3.29 1.47
N LEU A 34 5.15 4.23 2.25
CA LEU A 34 5.47 5.59 1.82
C LEU A 34 6.97 5.83 1.97
N GLN A 35 7.66 5.86 0.83
CA GLN A 35 9.11 6.06 0.78
C GLN A 35 9.42 7.47 0.30
N GLU A 36 10.17 8.22 1.10
CA GLU A 36 10.58 9.56 0.76
C GLU A 36 11.68 9.56 -0.30
N THR A 37 11.61 10.48 -1.25
CA THR A 37 12.59 10.62 -2.33
C THR A 37 12.70 12.12 -2.68
N GLY A 38 13.45 12.86 -1.86
CA GLY A 38 13.57 14.31 -1.96
C GLY A 38 12.20 15.00 -1.81
N ASP A 39 11.82 15.80 -2.80
CA ASP A 39 10.51 16.50 -2.84
C ASP A 39 9.34 15.59 -3.26
N SER A 40 9.62 14.33 -3.53
CA SER A 40 8.62 13.34 -3.93
C SER A 40 8.50 12.23 -2.90
N VAL A 41 7.37 11.52 -2.95
CA VAL A 41 7.10 10.33 -2.16
C VAL A 41 6.71 9.23 -3.14
N ARG A 42 7.37 8.08 -3.03
CA ARG A 42 7.00 6.84 -3.72
C ARG A 42 5.99 6.09 -2.88
N ILE A 43 4.81 5.87 -3.47
CA ILE A 43 3.66 5.20 -2.87
C ILE A 43 3.58 3.77 -3.40
N LEU A 44 3.82 2.80 -2.51
CA LEU A 44 3.68 1.37 -2.77
C LEU A 44 2.23 0.94 -2.51
N HIS A 45 1.36 1.44 -3.38
CA HIS A 45 -0.10 1.42 -3.25
C HIS A 45 -0.72 0.01 -3.30
N THR A 46 -0.07 -0.95 -3.97
CA THR A 46 -0.51 -2.35 -4.04
C THR A 46 0.46 -3.30 -3.32
N PRO A 47 0.02 -4.51 -2.93
CA PRO A 47 0.91 -5.53 -2.40
C PRO A 47 2.09 -5.84 -3.33
N LEU A 48 1.83 -5.91 -4.65
CA LEU A 48 2.88 -6.17 -5.63
C LEU A 48 3.93 -5.05 -5.66
N ALA A 49 3.51 -3.79 -5.59
CA ALA A 49 4.42 -2.64 -5.52
C ALA A 49 5.29 -2.65 -4.24
N ARG A 50 4.85 -3.30 -3.16
CA ARG A 50 5.67 -3.45 -1.94
C ARG A 50 6.79 -4.48 -2.09
N VAL A 51 6.59 -5.49 -2.93
CA VAL A 51 7.63 -6.47 -3.27
C VAL A 51 8.57 -5.90 -4.34
N VAL A 52 8.00 -5.17 -5.30
CA VAL A 52 8.71 -4.60 -6.46
C VAL A 52 8.50 -3.08 -6.49
N PRO A 53 9.36 -2.30 -5.80
CA PRO A 53 9.16 -0.85 -5.62
C PRO A 53 9.11 -0.02 -6.92
N SER A 54 9.64 -0.53 -8.03
CA SER A 54 9.55 0.13 -9.34
C SER A 54 8.11 0.28 -9.85
N LEU A 55 7.19 -0.58 -9.39
CA LEU A 55 5.75 -0.51 -9.69
C LEU A 55 4.99 0.50 -8.81
N GLY A 56 5.68 1.12 -7.85
CA GLY A 56 5.12 2.20 -7.04
C GLY A 56 4.87 3.47 -7.85
N LYS A 57 3.93 4.31 -7.38
CA LYS A 57 3.66 5.62 -7.98
C LYS A 57 4.49 6.68 -7.29
N LEU A 58 5.09 7.59 -8.05
CA LEU A 58 5.81 8.74 -7.51
C LEU A 58 4.90 9.97 -7.52
N ILE A 59 4.81 10.69 -6.41
CA ILE A 59 4.03 11.93 -6.30
C ILE A 59 4.87 13.02 -5.65
N ASN A 60 4.80 14.24 -6.19
CA ASN A 60 5.43 15.40 -5.58
C ASN A 60 4.63 15.84 -4.34
N LYS A 61 5.33 16.09 -3.23
CA LYS A 61 4.71 16.44 -1.94
C LYS A 61 3.80 17.66 -2.01
N HIS A 62 4.18 18.65 -2.82
CA HIS A 62 3.45 19.92 -2.98
C HIS A 62 2.23 19.81 -3.91
N LYS A 63 2.07 18.69 -4.61
CA LYS A 63 0.94 18.45 -5.53
C LYS A 63 -0.17 17.63 -4.91
N VAL A 64 -0.03 17.19 -3.67
CA VAL A 64 -1.08 16.49 -2.92
C VAL A 64 -2.04 17.52 -2.35
N ALA A 65 -3.32 17.39 -2.68
CA ALA A 65 -4.37 18.28 -2.20
C ALA A 65 -5.09 17.70 -0.97
N ARG A 66 -5.29 16.38 -0.93
CA ARG A 66 -6.05 15.72 0.13
C ARG A 66 -5.56 14.31 0.40
N ILE A 67 -5.59 13.90 1.66
CA ILE A 67 -5.41 12.52 2.11
C ILE A 67 -6.72 12.10 2.78
N GLN A 68 -7.25 10.97 2.37
CA GLN A 68 -8.50 10.44 2.90
C GLN A 68 -8.27 9.06 3.50
N LYS A 69 -8.87 8.82 4.66
CA LYS A 69 -8.88 7.51 5.34
C LYS A 69 -10.26 6.87 5.24
N ALA A 70 -10.29 5.60 4.87
CA ALA A 70 -11.40 4.66 5.05
C ALA A 70 -10.85 3.38 5.71
N ASP A 71 -11.71 2.43 6.08
CA ASP A 71 -11.36 1.30 6.97
C ASP A 71 -10.05 0.56 6.61
N ARG A 72 -9.87 0.21 5.32
CA ARG A 72 -8.71 -0.53 4.80
C ARG A 72 -7.97 0.20 3.69
N ILE A 73 -8.28 1.47 3.46
CA ILE A 73 -7.75 2.24 2.34
C ILE A 73 -7.33 3.62 2.83
N VAL A 74 -6.15 4.04 2.40
CA VAL A 74 -5.73 5.44 2.46
C VAL A 74 -5.64 5.93 1.02
N THR A 75 -6.40 6.97 0.68
CA THR A 75 -6.40 7.56 -0.67
C THR A 75 -5.67 8.89 -0.65
N VAL A 76 -4.72 9.05 -1.57
CA VAL A 76 -4.01 10.31 -1.79
C VAL A 76 -4.54 10.95 -3.06
N PHE A 77 -5.08 12.17 -2.95
CA PHE A 77 -5.59 12.96 -4.07
C PHE A 77 -4.58 14.04 -4.45
N ASN A 78 -4.27 14.15 -5.73
CA ASN A 78 -3.53 15.31 -6.24
C ASN A 78 -4.47 16.50 -6.50
N GLN A 79 -3.89 17.67 -6.82
CA GLN A 79 -4.64 18.89 -7.15
C GLN A 79 -5.59 18.74 -8.36
N SER A 80 -5.32 17.79 -9.26
CA SER A 80 -6.18 17.46 -10.41
C SER A 80 -7.27 16.43 -10.07
N SER A 81 -7.50 16.14 -8.79
CA SER A 81 -8.44 15.13 -8.29
C SER A 81 -8.13 13.68 -8.71
N ASN A 82 -6.91 13.38 -9.18
CA ASN A 82 -6.48 12.00 -9.39
C ASN A 82 -6.22 11.32 -8.05
N ALA A 83 -6.77 10.12 -7.89
CA ALA A 83 -6.65 9.32 -6.68
C ALA A 83 -5.57 8.23 -6.78
N ILE A 84 -4.85 8.01 -5.69
CA ILE A 84 -3.99 6.85 -5.48
C ILE A 84 -4.49 6.12 -4.24
N ASP A 85 -5.15 4.98 -4.44
CA ASP A 85 -5.66 4.15 -3.37
C ASP A 85 -4.58 3.20 -2.84
N ILE A 86 -4.28 3.33 -1.56
CA ILE A 86 -3.31 2.51 -0.85
C ILE A 86 -4.09 1.45 -0.09
N THR A 87 -4.07 0.21 -0.58
CA THR A 87 -4.81 -0.90 0.05
C THR A 87 -4.02 -1.48 1.21
N LEU A 88 -4.59 -1.47 2.42
CA LEU A 88 -3.91 -1.84 3.66
C LEU A 88 -4.75 -2.83 4.48
N SER A 89 -4.09 -3.54 5.40
CA SER A 89 -4.81 -4.20 6.48
C SER A 89 -5.29 -3.13 7.48
N LYS A 90 -6.50 -3.29 8.04
CA LYS A 90 -7.11 -2.32 8.98
C LYS A 90 -6.17 -1.81 10.06
N LYS A 91 -5.38 -2.72 10.68
CA LYS A 91 -4.37 -2.39 11.71
C LYS A 91 -3.26 -1.40 11.27
N HIS A 92 -3.05 -1.23 9.97
CA HIS A 92 -1.99 -0.38 9.41
C HIS A 92 -2.54 0.91 8.81
N THR A 93 -3.85 1.03 8.64
CA THR A 93 -4.49 2.19 8.01
C THR A 93 -4.13 3.47 8.74
N ASP A 94 -4.25 3.51 10.08
CA ASP A 94 -3.95 4.71 10.87
C ASP A 94 -2.47 5.11 10.81
N VAL A 95 -1.57 4.12 10.86
CA VAL A 95 -0.12 4.35 10.77
C VAL A 95 0.25 5.01 9.44
N VAL A 96 -0.27 4.48 8.33
CA VAL A 96 0.01 5.02 7.00
C VAL A 96 -0.68 6.38 6.80
N PHE A 97 -1.90 6.56 7.30
CA PHE A 97 -2.61 7.85 7.22
C PHE A 97 -1.86 8.95 7.97
N ASN A 98 -1.42 8.68 9.19
CA ASN A 98 -0.66 9.65 9.99
C ASN A 98 0.68 9.98 9.32
N ARG A 99 1.39 8.96 8.81
CA ARG A 99 2.64 9.17 8.07
C ARG A 99 2.43 9.98 6.78
N ALA A 100 1.36 9.72 6.03
CA ALA A 100 1.00 10.52 4.87
C ALA A 100 0.78 11.99 5.26
N GLY A 101 0.11 12.23 6.40
CA GLY A 101 -0.12 13.56 6.95
C GLY A 101 1.17 14.32 7.29
N SER A 102 2.22 13.61 7.72
CA SER A 102 3.54 14.22 7.96
C SER A 102 4.30 14.49 6.66
N LEU A 103 4.15 13.64 5.66
CA LEU A 103 4.84 13.76 4.37
C LEU A 103 4.22 14.79 3.42
N PHE A 104 2.91 15.05 3.56
CA PHE A 104 2.16 15.99 2.74
C PHE A 104 1.54 17.09 3.63
N PRO A 105 2.36 18.03 4.14
CA PRO A 105 1.92 18.99 5.15
C PRO A 105 0.81 19.93 4.68
N ASN A 106 0.72 20.17 3.36
CA ASN A 106 -0.29 21.06 2.76
C ASN A 106 -1.59 20.34 2.39
N ALA A 107 -1.66 19.02 2.57
CA ALA A 107 -2.81 18.24 2.18
C ALA A 107 -3.90 18.29 3.26
N GLU A 108 -5.15 18.47 2.84
CA GLU A 108 -6.32 18.31 3.71
C GLU A 108 -6.40 16.85 4.20
N LYS A 109 -6.67 16.65 5.49
CA LYS A 109 -6.82 15.31 6.09
C LYS A 109 -8.29 15.03 6.38
N VAL A 110 -8.84 14.00 5.75
CA VAL A 110 -10.25 13.60 5.88
C VAL A 110 -10.36 12.17 6.37
N VAL A 111 -11.23 11.92 7.36
CA VAL A 111 -11.57 10.58 7.83
C VAL A 111 -13.02 10.31 7.50
N ILE A 112 -13.27 9.23 6.77
CA ILE A 112 -14.62 8.73 6.51
C ILE A 112 -14.89 7.58 7.47
N ASN A 113 -15.85 7.78 8.36
CA ASN A 113 -16.41 6.71 9.19
C ASN A 113 -17.47 6.00 8.36
N SER A 114 -17.16 4.79 7.93
CA SER A 114 -18.09 3.85 7.28
C SER A 114 -18.48 2.76 8.25
#